data_AF-A0A7S0PUQ6-F1
#
_entry.id   AF-A0A7S0PUQ6-F1
#
_cell.length_a   1.000
_cell.length_b   1.000
_cell.length_c   1.000
_cell.angle_alpha   90.00
_cell.angle_beta   90.00
_cell.angle_gamma   90.00
#
_symmetry.space_group_name_H-M   'P 1'
#
loop_
_entity.id
_entity.type
_entity.pdbx_description
1 polymer ?
#
loop_
_entity_poly.entity_id
_entity_poly.type
_entity_poly.pdbx_seq_one_letter_code
_entity_poly.pdbx_strand_id
1 'polypeptide(L)'
;RASSPRRPFGATNSASLNGLNDGSLFIGATVTDPEECFEYVCVAIRALATGVADPGSPPGSLGAVCAALPSDERASGLAALLERCAQASSPAAASAAAAAAKAAAAAAAASPHTGGPHPPVPPSPSVVAVAAATPAEVAGASSIHDGAFIRRVYAELVNLGRDEDLLELPAGPLEQHLAERGAFETARQGGAITRDESRHLELLARLYARRERHGLAAQVFFALAERVAAADCVVSLDERAALLDLALRHAKSPGAHAELAGGAGGAAASESQVETLEGKIKVLEFQRRLHATFSERAHRGGADADRNGRLAAELERELRPLSDMYNDFAKPCDMHDVCLEMLHFSRYRDADGAVARGLWDALLSGAASSCGGDDRAALFAACNAARALGPKLFPSDVAFPVAHVALKLELMAGGLWGGVGAAVAGSEDAAAVADAMLAATGDSPEAAHAAYDSLLATPASRAQHGRALVQSEQLQTPALRLRLLRSALRVLRRWDEKIRADDAGLGGGGAGNGAAAHGGFGAFGKDFGNRHVRAALGDVCVGYAGEARRLLQVPTSAQGAAEALAEEFDALGKRLIG
;
A
#
# COMPACT_ATOMS: atom_id res chain seq x y z
N ARG A 1 -24.65 3.24 -80.81
CA ARG A 1 -25.41 4.37 -80.22
C ARG A 1 -24.53 4.95 -79.13
N ALA A 2 -23.61 5.88 -79.41
CA ALA A 2 -23.88 7.32 -79.61
C ALA A 2 -24.75 7.84 -78.44
N SER A 3 -24.32 8.77 -77.59
CA SER A 3 -23.51 9.96 -77.88
C SER A 3 -23.14 10.68 -76.59
N SER A 4 -21.87 11.07 -76.42
CA SER A 4 -21.50 12.30 -75.70
C SER A 4 -22.08 13.52 -76.44
N PRO A 5 -22.19 14.72 -75.84
CA PRO A 5 -21.03 15.62 -75.71
C PRO A 5 -21.15 16.51 -74.43
N ARG A 6 -20.33 17.48 -74.03
CA ARG A 6 -19.37 18.39 -74.67
C ARG A 6 -18.66 19.13 -73.52
N ARG A 7 -17.33 19.15 -73.47
CA ARG A 7 -16.59 20.34 -72.95
C ARG A 7 -16.64 21.41 -74.06
N PRO A 8 -16.39 22.68 -73.75
CA PRO A 8 -15.17 23.26 -74.33
C PRO A 8 -14.49 24.30 -73.41
N PHE A 9 -13.14 24.33 -73.42
CA PHE A 9 -12.28 25.41 -73.97
C PHE A 9 -12.40 26.74 -73.23
N GLY A 10 -11.35 27.43 -72.86
CA GLY A 10 -9.99 27.61 -73.40
C GLY A 10 -9.60 29.03 -72.95
N ALA A 11 -8.38 29.56 -72.99
CA ALA A 11 -7.09 29.25 -73.55
C ALA A 11 -6.13 30.23 -72.79
N THR A 12 -4.80 30.15 -72.79
CA THR A 12 -3.89 30.12 -73.94
C THR A 12 -2.45 29.80 -73.51
N ASN A 13 -1.75 29.10 -74.42
CA ASN A 13 -0.35 29.28 -74.88
C ASN A 13 0.84 28.99 -73.94
N SER A 14 1.61 27.91 -74.16
CA SER A 14 2.61 27.63 -75.23
C SER A 14 3.99 28.26 -74.93
N ALA A 15 5.16 27.62 -75.01
CA ALA A 15 5.63 26.36 -75.61
C ALA A 15 7.02 26.03 -74.97
N SER A 16 7.43 24.76 -74.81
CA SER A 16 8.47 24.05 -75.62
C SER A 16 9.89 24.68 -75.52
N LEU A 17 11.02 24.01 -75.23
CA LEU A 17 11.54 22.67 -75.58
C LEU A 17 12.85 22.40 -74.79
N ASN A 18 13.18 21.10 -74.63
CA ASN A 18 14.51 20.46 -74.65
C ASN A 18 15.67 20.90 -73.72
N GLY A 19 16.35 19.91 -73.11
CA GLY A 19 17.77 20.02 -72.81
C GLY A 19 18.30 19.05 -71.76
N LEU A 20 19.18 18.13 -72.18
CA LEU A 20 20.05 17.27 -71.38
C LEU A 20 21.14 18.06 -70.62
N ASN A 21 21.71 17.42 -69.59
CA ASN A 21 22.99 17.70 -68.91
C ASN A 21 23.19 19.08 -68.26
N ASP A 22 23.49 19.14 -66.96
CA ASP A 22 24.87 19.05 -66.44
C ASP A 22 24.88 19.33 -64.93
N GLY A 23 25.92 18.82 -64.26
CA GLY A 23 26.14 19.03 -62.84
C GLY A 23 26.39 20.50 -62.49
N SER A 24 25.79 20.96 -61.40
CA SER A 24 26.18 22.19 -60.74
C SER A 24 25.69 22.17 -59.30
N LEU A 25 26.64 22.17 -58.37
CA LEU A 25 26.48 22.57 -56.98
C LEU A 25 25.56 23.79 -56.88
N PHE A 26 24.37 23.61 -56.30
CA PHE A 26 23.55 24.72 -55.83
C PHE A 26 23.30 24.56 -54.34
N ILE A 27 24.09 25.30 -53.58
CA ILE A 27 23.74 25.79 -52.25
C ILE A 27 22.52 26.69 -52.45
N GLY A 28 21.34 26.15 -52.17
CA GLY A 28 20.06 26.85 -52.24
C GLY A 28 19.26 26.55 -50.98
N ALA A 29 19.56 27.29 -49.91
CA ALA A 29 18.77 27.29 -48.70
C ALA A 29 17.54 28.19 -48.90
N THR A 30 16.37 27.62 -49.08
CA THR A 30 15.09 28.33 -48.88
C THR A 30 13.99 27.36 -48.49
N VAL A 31 13.47 27.56 -47.27
CA VAL A 31 12.25 26.99 -46.69
C VAL A 31 12.27 25.47 -46.52
N THR A 32 12.97 25.02 -45.48
CA THR A 32 12.73 23.69 -44.87
C THR A 32 11.39 23.72 -44.16
N ASP A 33 10.51 22.77 -44.47
CA ASP A 33 9.26 22.60 -43.73
C ASP A 33 9.58 22.46 -42.23
N PRO A 34 8.79 23.09 -41.33
CA PRO A 34 9.05 23.04 -39.90
C PRO A 34 9.10 21.60 -39.37
N GLU A 35 8.35 20.68 -39.99
CA GLU A 35 8.37 19.26 -39.67
C GLU A 35 9.72 18.60 -39.97
N GLU A 36 10.36 18.94 -41.10
CA GLU A 36 11.69 18.42 -41.44
C GLU A 36 12.75 18.92 -40.46
N CYS A 37 12.68 20.19 -40.06
CA CYS A 37 13.54 20.77 -39.02
C CYS A 37 13.41 20.03 -37.68
N PHE A 38 12.19 19.62 -37.31
CA PHE A 38 11.95 18.88 -36.07
C PHE A 38 12.51 17.46 -36.13
N GLU A 39 12.40 16.79 -37.27
CA GLU A 39 13.05 15.49 -37.49
C GLU A 39 14.57 15.59 -37.39
N TYR A 40 15.20 16.63 -37.98
CA TYR A 40 16.65 16.82 -37.86
C TYR A 40 17.11 16.97 -36.40
N VAL A 41 16.35 17.68 -35.57
CA VAL A 41 16.67 17.84 -34.16
C VAL A 41 16.47 16.51 -33.40
N CYS A 42 15.40 15.77 -33.67
CA CYS A 42 15.17 14.46 -33.05
C CYS A 42 16.26 13.43 -33.44
N VAL A 43 16.68 13.43 -34.71
CA VAL A 43 17.80 12.61 -35.21
C VAL A 43 19.12 13.02 -34.56
N ALA A 44 19.37 14.31 -34.36
CA ALA A 44 20.55 14.80 -33.63
C ALA A 44 20.56 14.31 -32.19
N ILE A 45 19.42 14.46 -31.49
CA ILE A 45 19.26 14.04 -30.10
C ILE A 45 19.47 12.53 -29.98
N ARG A 46 18.87 11.74 -30.87
CA ARG A 46 19.01 10.27 -30.89
C ARG A 46 20.45 9.84 -31.13
N ALA A 47 21.14 10.46 -32.08
CA ALA A 47 22.53 10.14 -32.38
C ALA A 47 23.50 10.57 -31.27
N LEU A 48 23.28 11.74 -30.65
CA LEU A 48 24.08 12.22 -29.51
C LEU A 48 23.83 11.36 -28.25
N ALA A 49 22.58 10.94 -28.02
CA ALA A 49 22.21 10.15 -26.86
C ALA A 49 22.68 8.68 -26.96
N THR A 50 22.53 8.04 -28.12
CA THR A 50 22.84 6.61 -28.29
C THR A 50 24.27 6.36 -28.78
N GLY A 51 24.90 7.36 -29.41
CA GLY A 51 26.18 7.17 -30.08
C GLY A 51 26.11 6.28 -31.32
N VAL A 52 24.90 6.01 -31.82
CA VAL A 52 24.63 5.18 -32.98
C VAL A 52 23.82 5.99 -33.98
N ALA A 53 24.22 5.95 -35.25
CA ALA A 53 23.47 6.60 -36.33
C ALA A 53 22.24 5.75 -36.70
N ASP A 54 21.14 6.41 -37.10
CA ASP A 54 19.93 5.70 -37.53
C ASP A 54 20.21 4.78 -38.73
N PRO A 55 19.62 3.56 -38.77
CA PRO A 55 19.89 2.57 -39.80
C PRO A 55 19.50 3.11 -41.19
N GLY A 56 20.48 3.17 -42.10
CA GLY A 56 20.31 3.73 -43.44
C GLY A 56 20.78 5.19 -43.60
N SER A 57 21.29 5.82 -42.54
CA SER A 57 21.89 7.15 -42.61
C SER A 57 23.14 7.18 -43.51
N PRO A 58 23.21 8.07 -44.53
CA PRO A 58 24.40 8.18 -45.36
C PRO A 58 25.61 8.67 -44.53
N PRO A 59 26.84 8.24 -44.86
CA PRO A 59 28.05 8.72 -44.21
C PRO A 59 28.15 10.24 -44.36
N GLY A 60 28.23 10.96 -43.25
CA GLY A 60 28.22 12.44 -43.21
C GLY A 60 26.84 13.06 -42.94
N SER A 61 25.79 12.28 -42.71
CA SER A 61 24.53 12.80 -42.17
C SER A 61 24.72 13.36 -40.76
N LEU A 62 23.84 14.27 -40.33
CA LEU A 62 23.86 14.84 -38.99
C LEU A 62 23.90 13.75 -37.90
N GLY A 63 23.10 12.69 -38.07
CA GLY A 63 23.10 11.55 -37.16
C GLY A 63 24.42 10.76 -37.16
N ALA A 64 25.04 10.57 -38.32
CA ALA A 64 26.35 9.89 -38.40
C ALA A 64 27.49 10.70 -37.77
N VAL A 65 27.46 12.03 -37.95
CA VAL A 65 28.46 12.94 -37.37
C VAL A 65 28.29 13.03 -35.85
N CYS A 66 27.06 13.21 -35.36
CA CYS A 66 26.76 13.24 -33.92
C CYS A 66 27.11 11.92 -33.21
N ALA A 67 26.89 10.78 -33.86
CA ALA A 67 27.24 9.47 -33.31
C ALA A 67 28.76 9.24 -33.23
N ALA A 68 29.53 9.78 -34.19
CA ALA A 68 30.98 9.63 -34.28
C ALA A 68 31.78 10.47 -33.28
N LEU A 69 31.14 11.42 -32.58
CA LEU A 69 31.79 12.23 -31.54
C LEU A 69 32.18 11.39 -30.31
N PRO A 70 33.27 11.75 -29.60
CA PRO A 70 33.66 11.11 -28.34
C PRO A 70 32.59 11.33 -27.25
N SER A 71 32.52 10.41 -26.28
CA SER A 71 31.44 10.35 -25.28
C SER A 71 31.18 11.67 -24.55
N ASP A 72 32.26 12.38 -24.22
CA ASP A 72 32.20 13.59 -23.39
C ASP A 72 31.68 14.78 -24.21
N GLU A 73 32.06 14.86 -25.49
CA GLU A 73 31.56 15.86 -26.42
C GLU A 73 30.10 15.61 -26.82
N ARG A 74 29.68 14.34 -26.89
CA ARG A 74 28.26 13.98 -27.09
C ARG A 74 27.40 14.41 -25.92
N ALA A 75 27.85 14.19 -24.68
CA ALA A 75 27.13 14.60 -23.48
C ALA A 75 27.02 16.13 -23.39
N SER A 76 28.11 16.86 -23.65
CA SER A 76 28.11 18.33 -23.69
C SER A 76 27.24 18.88 -24.83
N GLY A 77 27.31 18.27 -26.02
CA GLY A 77 26.49 18.63 -27.18
C GLY A 77 25.00 18.39 -26.96
N LEU A 78 24.64 17.27 -26.30
CA LEU A 78 23.26 16.98 -25.93
C LEU A 78 22.73 18.01 -24.91
N ALA A 79 23.50 18.30 -23.86
CA ALA A 79 23.12 19.30 -22.86
C ALA A 79 22.90 20.68 -23.48
N ALA A 80 23.82 21.13 -24.35
CA ALA A 80 23.71 22.41 -25.04
C ALA A 80 22.51 22.48 -26.00
N LEU A 81 22.16 21.35 -26.63
CA LEU A 81 21.00 21.25 -27.52
C LEU A 81 19.70 21.30 -26.71
N LEU A 82 19.63 20.58 -25.59
CA LEU A 82 18.48 20.57 -24.68
C LEU A 82 18.26 21.92 -24.00
N GLU A 83 19.32 22.62 -23.59
CA GLU A 83 19.25 23.97 -23.03
C GLU A 83 18.67 24.96 -24.05
N ARG A 84 19.09 24.85 -25.32
CA ARG A 84 18.54 25.68 -26.40
C ARG A 84 17.08 25.33 -26.70
N CYS A 85 16.69 24.06 -26.66
CA CYS A 85 15.30 23.64 -26.78
C CYS A 85 14.43 24.16 -25.63
N ALA A 86 14.96 24.22 -24.40
CA ALA A 86 14.27 24.77 -23.23
C ALA A 86 14.06 26.29 -23.33
N GLN A 87 15.01 27.01 -23.93
CA GLN A 87 14.92 28.46 -24.19
C GLN A 87 14.01 28.79 -25.40
N ALA A 88 13.76 27.82 -26.28
CA ALA A 88 13.10 27.97 -27.57
C ALA A 88 11.62 27.54 -27.54
N SER A 89 10.78 28.24 -26.78
CA SER A 89 9.32 28.14 -26.91
C SER A 89 8.75 28.92 -28.12
N SER A 90 9.57 29.29 -29.13
CA SER A 90 9.15 29.97 -30.36
C SER A 90 9.80 29.40 -31.64
N PRO A 91 9.10 29.40 -32.79
CA PRO A 91 9.57 28.79 -34.04
C PRO A 91 10.82 29.44 -34.66
N ALA A 92 11.10 30.71 -34.35
CA ALA A 92 12.32 31.40 -34.78
C ALA A 92 13.60 30.87 -34.10
N ALA A 93 13.47 30.19 -32.96
CA ALA A 93 14.59 29.60 -32.23
C ALA A 93 14.87 28.15 -32.64
N ALA A 94 13.89 27.41 -33.17
CA ALA A 94 14.09 26.07 -33.74
C ALA A 94 14.99 26.11 -34.99
N SER A 95 14.83 27.14 -35.84
CA SER A 95 15.74 27.39 -36.98
C SER A 95 17.15 27.77 -36.52
N ALA A 96 17.28 28.49 -35.40
CA ALA A 96 18.57 28.80 -34.78
C ALA A 96 19.25 27.58 -34.13
N ALA A 97 18.48 26.67 -33.52
CA ALA A 97 18.96 25.41 -32.99
C ALA A 97 19.42 24.46 -34.12
N ALA A 98 18.66 24.40 -35.23
CA ALA A 98 19.07 23.67 -36.44
C ALA A 98 20.34 24.25 -37.08
N ALA A 99 20.46 25.59 -37.13
CA ALA A 99 21.67 26.26 -37.59
C ALA A 99 22.87 25.98 -36.67
N ALA A 100 22.65 25.91 -35.36
CA ALA A 100 23.68 25.59 -34.38
C ALA A 100 24.12 24.12 -34.44
N ALA A 101 23.20 23.18 -34.60
CA ALA A 101 23.51 21.77 -34.83
C ALA A 101 24.31 21.57 -36.13
N LYS A 102 23.93 22.32 -37.18
CA LYS A 102 24.65 22.35 -38.46
C LYS A 102 26.04 22.99 -38.34
N ALA A 103 26.20 24.03 -37.52
CA ALA A 103 27.47 24.69 -37.25
C ALA A 103 28.40 23.82 -36.38
N ALA A 104 27.87 23.11 -35.38
CA ALA A 104 28.62 22.14 -34.58
C ALA A 104 29.09 20.95 -35.44
N ALA A 105 28.24 20.46 -36.35
CA ALA A 105 28.61 19.44 -37.32
C ALA A 105 29.69 19.92 -38.31
N ALA A 106 29.63 21.19 -38.74
CA ALA A 106 30.65 21.79 -39.59
C ALA A 106 32.00 22.00 -38.84
N ALA A 107 31.96 22.35 -37.55
CA ALA A 107 33.15 22.48 -36.72
C ALA A 107 33.81 21.13 -36.42
N ALA A 108 33.01 20.07 -36.20
CA ALA A 108 33.50 18.70 -36.04
C ALA A 108 34.11 18.15 -37.34
N ALA A 109 33.50 18.44 -38.50
CA ALA A 109 34.04 18.09 -39.81
C ALA A 109 35.33 18.86 -40.18
N ALA A 110 35.59 20.00 -39.51
CA ALA A 110 36.74 20.85 -39.76
C ALA A 110 37.96 20.57 -38.86
N SER A 111 37.91 19.58 -37.95
CA SER A 111 39.07 19.16 -37.16
C SER A 111 39.76 17.94 -37.78
N PRO A 112 40.84 18.11 -38.57
CA PRO A 112 41.65 16.97 -38.98
C PRO A 112 42.55 16.53 -37.82
N HIS A 113 42.47 15.24 -37.46
CA HIS A 113 43.51 14.55 -36.70
C HIS A 113 44.89 14.82 -37.32
N THR A 114 45.74 15.58 -36.64
CA THR A 114 47.19 15.54 -36.86
C THR A 114 47.90 15.63 -35.51
N GLY A 115 48.67 14.59 -35.18
CA GLY A 115 49.49 14.53 -33.97
C GLY A 115 50.78 15.36 -34.08
N GLY A 116 51.17 16.01 -33.00
CA GLY A 116 52.49 16.63 -32.81
C GLY A 116 52.45 17.94 -31.98
N PRO A 117 53.48 18.26 -31.15
CA PRO A 117 53.33 19.19 -30.01
C PRO A 117 53.85 20.63 -30.23
N HIS A 118 53.25 21.57 -29.46
CA HIS A 118 53.54 23.01 -29.19
C HIS A 118 52.83 24.09 -30.04
N PRO A 119 52.65 25.34 -29.52
CA PRO A 119 52.04 25.84 -28.27
C PRO A 119 50.83 26.78 -28.59
N PRO A 120 50.17 27.52 -27.64
CA PRO A 120 48.78 27.97 -27.83
C PRO A 120 48.67 29.22 -28.71
N VAL A 121 47.86 29.14 -29.77
CA VAL A 121 47.41 30.29 -30.59
C VAL A 121 46.02 30.71 -30.11
N PRO A 122 45.75 32.01 -29.91
CA PRO A 122 44.49 32.52 -29.34
C PRO A 122 43.28 32.30 -30.26
N PRO A 123 42.04 32.33 -29.71
CA PRO A 123 40.83 32.09 -30.49
C PRO A 123 40.62 33.18 -31.54
N SER A 124 40.55 32.76 -32.80
CA SER A 124 40.25 33.63 -33.95
C SER A 124 38.74 33.88 -34.10
N PRO A 125 38.33 35.00 -34.75
CA PRO A 125 37.12 35.77 -34.46
C PRO A 125 35.85 35.27 -35.17
N SER A 126 35.51 33.98 -35.01
CA SER A 126 34.28 33.38 -35.53
C SER A 126 33.09 33.45 -34.56
N VAL A 127 33.27 34.04 -33.37
CA VAL A 127 32.22 34.17 -32.34
C VAL A 127 31.39 35.45 -32.48
N VAL A 128 31.76 36.41 -33.35
CA VAL A 128 31.08 37.72 -33.44
C VAL A 128 30.11 37.85 -34.63
N ALA A 129 30.07 36.89 -35.56
CA ALA A 129 29.19 36.95 -36.74
C ALA A 129 27.80 36.30 -36.57
N VAL A 130 27.34 36.10 -35.32
CA VAL A 130 26.01 35.53 -35.01
C VAL A 130 24.97 36.61 -34.65
N ALA A 131 25.32 37.89 -34.75
CA ALA A 131 24.46 39.01 -34.30
C ALA A 131 23.54 39.64 -35.37
N ALA A 132 23.33 39.03 -36.54
CA ALA A 132 22.53 39.64 -37.61
C ALA A 132 21.50 38.69 -38.24
N ALA A 133 20.48 38.33 -37.47
CA ALA A 133 19.16 38.03 -38.02
C ALA A 133 18.17 38.98 -37.36
N THR A 134 17.48 39.77 -38.17
CA THR A 134 16.68 40.94 -37.76
C THR A 134 15.39 40.54 -37.03
N PRO A 135 14.90 41.33 -36.05
CA PRO A 135 13.71 41.00 -35.25
C PRO A 135 12.36 41.13 -35.97
N ALA A 136 12.34 41.45 -37.28
CA ALA A 136 11.16 42.01 -37.94
C ALA A 136 10.30 41.02 -38.74
N GLU A 137 10.74 39.77 -38.95
CA GLU A 137 9.93 38.74 -39.64
C GLU A 137 9.30 37.72 -38.67
N VAL A 138 9.46 37.91 -37.36
CA VAL A 138 8.97 37.00 -36.31
C VAL A 138 7.53 37.34 -35.84
N ALA A 139 6.90 38.38 -36.38
CA ALA A 139 5.62 38.88 -35.88
C ALA A 139 4.35 38.29 -36.56
N GLY A 140 4.48 37.31 -37.46
CA GLY A 140 3.37 36.84 -38.31
C GLY A 140 2.89 35.39 -38.15
N ALA A 141 3.54 34.55 -37.34
CA ALA A 141 3.21 33.12 -37.21
C ALA A 141 2.91 32.69 -35.76
N SER A 142 2.68 33.66 -34.89
CA SER A 142 2.43 33.51 -33.47
C SER A 142 0.94 33.28 -33.22
N SER A 143 0.53 32.00 -33.10
CA SER A 143 -0.59 31.57 -32.22
C SER A 143 -1.06 30.12 -32.42
N ILE A 144 -0.60 29.38 -33.43
CA ILE A 144 -1.19 28.05 -33.75
C ILE A 144 -0.27 26.84 -33.43
N HIS A 145 1.03 27.02 -33.15
CA HIS A 145 1.99 25.90 -33.01
C HIS A 145 2.85 25.87 -31.71
N ASP A 146 2.47 26.61 -30.66
CA ASP A 146 3.28 26.94 -29.46
C ASP A 146 3.62 25.80 -28.47
N GLY A 147 3.89 24.57 -28.93
CA GLY A 147 4.40 23.52 -28.04
C GLY A 147 4.50 22.11 -28.63
N ALA A 148 4.08 21.91 -29.88
CA ALA A 148 4.14 20.59 -30.54
C ALA A 148 5.57 20.07 -30.68
N PHE A 149 6.53 20.97 -30.98
CA PHE A 149 7.95 20.63 -31.10
C PHE A 149 8.54 20.13 -29.79
N ILE A 150 8.39 20.90 -28.71
CA ILE A 150 8.91 20.54 -27.39
C ILE A 150 8.28 19.22 -26.89
N ARG A 151 6.98 19.01 -27.13
CA ARG A 151 6.31 17.73 -26.84
C ARG A 151 6.89 16.55 -27.62
N ARG A 152 7.36 16.77 -28.86
CA ARG A 152 8.03 15.73 -29.66
C ARG A 152 9.42 15.42 -29.12
N VAL A 153 10.16 16.44 -28.70
CA VAL A 153 11.46 16.27 -28.02
C VAL A 153 11.31 15.49 -26.71
N TYR A 154 10.29 15.79 -25.90
CA TYR A 154 9.99 15.01 -24.69
C TYR A 154 9.68 13.55 -24.98
N ALA A 155 8.85 13.28 -26.00
CA ALA A 155 8.53 11.91 -26.39
C ALA A 155 9.78 11.13 -26.85
N GLU A 156 10.68 11.75 -27.60
CA GLU A 156 11.95 11.13 -28.00
C GLU A 156 12.87 10.85 -26.79
N LEU A 157 12.99 11.78 -25.84
CA LEU A 157 13.79 11.55 -24.63
C LEU A 157 13.25 10.38 -23.78
N VAL A 158 11.93 10.24 -23.67
CA VAL A 158 11.29 9.10 -23.00
C VAL A 158 11.57 7.80 -23.77
N ASN A 159 11.45 7.80 -25.09
CA ASN A 159 11.76 6.62 -25.92
C ASN A 159 13.24 6.19 -25.80
N LEU A 160 14.14 7.16 -25.64
CA LEU A 160 15.58 6.92 -25.46
C LEU A 160 15.98 6.54 -24.04
N GLY A 161 15.05 6.56 -23.07
CA GLY A 161 15.32 6.23 -21.67
C GLY A 161 16.20 7.25 -20.94
N ARG A 162 16.30 8.48 -21.47
CA ARG A 162 17.08 9.57 -20.85
C ARG A 162 16.21 10.36 -19.88
N ASP A 163 15.68 9.64 -18.90
CA ASP A 163 14.74 10.16 -17.90
C ASP A 163 15.38 11.27 -17.05
N GLU A 164 16.68 11.17 -16.75
CA GLU A 164 17.44 12.15 -15.96
C GLU A 164 17.52 13.51 -16.65
N ASP A 165 17.95 13.52 -17.92
CA ASP A 165 18.06 14.73 -18.75
C ASP A 165 16.67 15.39 -18.96
N LEU A 166 15.60 14.58 -19.03
CA LEU A 166 14.22 15.08 -19.14
C LEU A 166 13.79 15.82 -17.86
N LEU A 167 14.18 15.33 -16.68
CA LEU A 167 13.78 15.92 -15.39
C LEU A 167 14.48 17.25 -15.08
N GLU A 168 15.59 17.55 -15.77
CA GLU A 168 16.31 18.83 -15.66
C GLU A 168 15.62 19.98 -16.42
N LEU A 169 14.78 19.66 -17.41
CA LEU A 169 14.07 20.62 -18.25
C LEU A 169 13.00 21.43 -17.48
N PRO A 170 12.59 22.60 -18.01
CA PRO A 170 11.61 23.46 -17.34
C PRO A 170 10.25 22.77 -17.17
N ALA A 171 9.74 22.81 -15.94
CA ALA A 171 8.61 21.99 -15.50
C ALA A 171 7.26 22.37 -16.16
N GLY A 172 7.02 23.64 -16.52
CA GLY A 172 5.71 24.11 -17.00
C GLY A 172 5.10 23.28 -18.15
N PRO A 173 5.69 23.31 -19.35
CA PRO A 173 5.18 22.54 -20.50
C PRO A 173 5.41 21.02 -20.36
N LEU A 174 6.37 20.60 -19.53
CA LEU A 174 6.69 19.19 -19.28
C LEU A 174 5.64 18.51 -18.39
N GLU A 175 5.21 19.18 -17.31
CA GLU A 175 4.14 18.69 -16.43
C GLU A 175 2.85 18.45 -17.19
N GLN A 176 2.44 19.41 -18.03
CA GLN A 176 1.24 19.28 -18.86
C GLN A 176 1.37 18.11 -19.84
N HIS A 177 2.52 17.98 -20.51
CA HIS A 177 2.76 16.89 -21.46
C HIS A 177 2.71 15.52 -20.78
N LEU A 178 3.36 15.36 -19.63
CA LEU A 178 3.39 14.11 -18.88
C LEU A 178 2.02 13.77 -18.28
N ALA A 179 1.26 14.76 -17.81
CA ALA A 179 -0.11 14.55 -17.32
C ALA A 179 -1.09 14.14 -18.43
N GLU A 180 -0.99 14.77 -19.62
CA GLU A 180 -1.80 14.43 -20.79
C GLU A 180 -1.45 13.05 -21.35
N ARG A 181 -0.15 12.76 -21.57
CA ARG A 181 0.33 11.46 -22.08
C ARG A 181 0.18 10.34 -21.08
N GLY A 182 0.19 10.64 -19.79
CA GLY A 182 -0.03 9.69 -18.71
C GLY A 182 -1.49 9.45 -18.38
N ALA A 183 -2.43 10.12 -19.05
CA ALA A 183 -3.86 10.07 -18.76
C ALA A 183 -4.16 10.26 -17.27
N PHE A 184 -3.54 11.28 -16.63
CA PHE A 184 -3.59 11.48 -15.18
C PHE A 184 -5.01 11.55 -14.62
N GLU A 185 -5.93 12.24 -15.31
CA GLU A 185 -7.33 12.34 -14.89
C GLU A 185 -8.05 10.98 -14.91
N THR A 186 -7.72 10.11 -15.86
CA THR A 186 -8.23 8.73 -15.93
C THR A 186 -7.65 7.88 -14.79
N ALA A 187 -6.34 8.01 -14.52
CA ALA A 187 -5.71 7.32 -13.40
C ALA A 187 -6.27 7.77 -12.04
N ARG A 188 -6.56 9.06 -11.87
CA ARG A 188 -7.15 9.61 -10.64
C ARG A 188 -8.56 9.07 -10.36
N GLN A 189 -9.27 8.61 -11.39
CA GLN A 189 -10.57 7.98 -11.27
C GLN A 189 -10.48 6.44 -11.15
N GLY A 190 -9.27 5.88 -11.04
CA GLY A 190 -9.05 4.44 -11.03
C GLY A 190 -9.32 3.77 -12.38
N GLY A 191 -9.17 4.49 -13.49
CA GLY A 191 -9.35 3.94 -14.83
C GLY A 191 -8.22 2.96 -15.23
N ALA A 192 -8.46 2.21 -16.31
CA ALA A 192 -7.42 1.37 -16.90
C ALA A 192 -6.43 2.24 -17.68
N ILE A 193 -5.14 2.05 -17.43
CA ILE A 193 -4.06 2.75 -18.14
C ILE A 193 -3.08 1.75 -18.76
N THR A 194 -2.52 2.13 -19.90
CA THR A 194 -1.49 1.38 -20.62
C THR A 194 -0.13 1.47 -19.93
N ARG A 195 0.78 0.56 -20.30
CA ARG A 195 2.16 0.57 -19.79
C ARG A 195 2.92 1.86 -20.12
N ASP A 196 2.64 2.43 -21.29
CA ASP A 196 3.27 3.69 -21.70
C ASP A 196 2.71 4.85 -20.88
N GLU A 197 1.39 4.93 -20.68
CA GLU A 197 0.77 5.93 -19.81
C GLU A 197 1.29 5.86 -18.37
N SER A 198 1.43 4.64 -17.80
CA SER A 198 1.97 4.47 -16.45
C SER A 198 3.41 4.97 -16.33
N ARG A 199 4.24 4.74 -17.36
CA ARG A 199 5.62 5.25 -17.39
C ARG A 199 5.66 6.79 -17.38
N HIS A 200 4.78 7.46 -18.12
CA HIS A 200 4.71 8.92 -18.14
C HIS A 200 4.27 9.49 -16.77
N LEU A 201 3.34 8.80 -16.08
CA LEU A 201 2.94 9.17 -14.73
C LEU A 201 4.03 8.94 -13.68
N GLU A 202 4.83 7.86 -13.80
CA GLU A 202 6.00 7.65 -12.92
C GLU A 202 7.02 8.78 -13.08
N LEU A 203 7.27 9.22 -14.32
CA LEU A 203 8.14 10.36 -14.61
C LEU A 203 7.58 11.66 -14.05
N LEU A 204 6.26 11.87 -14.13
CA LEU A 204 5.59 13.02 -13.52
C LEU A 204 5.78 13.02 -11.99
N ALA A 205 5.61 11.87 -11.34
CA ALA A 205 5.78 11.75 -9.90
C ALA A 205 7.24 12.02 -9.47
N ARG A 206 8.23 11.54 -10.24
CA ARG A 206 9.66 11.83 -10.03
C ARG A 206 9.99 13.31 -10.24
N LEU A 207 9.37 13.95 -11.24
CA LEU A 207 9.50 15.40 -11.46
C LEU A 207 9.00 16.17 -10.24
N TYR A 208 7.83 15.84 -9.73
CA TYR A 208 7.31 16.46 -8.51
C TYR A 208 8.19 16.20 -7.29
N ALA A 209 8.70 14.98 -7.11
CA ALA A 209 9.62 14.67 -6.03
C ALA A 209 10.92 15.48 -6.08
N ARG A 210 11.50 15.69 -7.28
CA ARG A 210 12.73 16.49 -7.45
C ARG A 210 12.53 17.98 -7.20
N ARG A 211 11.33 18.49 -7.46
CA ARG A 211 10.98 19.90 -7.26
C ARG A 211 10.44 20.18 -5.86
N GLU A 212 10.63 19.24 -4.93
CA GLU A 212 10.12 19.29 -3.54
C GLU A 212 8.59 19.36 -3.44
N ARG A 213 7.88 19.09 -4.56
CA ARG A 213 6.41 19.07 -4.66
C ARG A 213 5.81 17.76 -4.17
N HIS A 214 6.08 17.44 -2.91
CA HIS A 214 5.79 16.13 -2.33
C HIS A 214 4.29 15.82 -2.21
N GLY A 215 3.44 16.83 -2.02
CA GLY A 215 1.99 16.61 -1.93
C GLY A 215 1.40 16.10 -3.26
N LEU A 216 1.87 16.66 -4.38
CA LEU A 216 1.45 16.25 -5.73
C LEU A 216 2.10 14.94 -6.15
N ALA A 217 3.38 14.72 -5.82
CA ALA A 217 4.03 13.44 -6.04
C ALA A 217 3.25 12.29 -5.37
N ALA A 218 2.80 12.50 -4.12
CA ALA A 218 1.99 11.52 -3.41
C ALA A 218 0.65 11.23 -4.12
N GLN A 219 -0.02 12.24 -4.68
CA GLN A 219 -1.26 12.04 -5.45
C GLN A 219 -1.04 11.25 -6.74
N VAL A 220 0.05 11.50 -7.45
CA VAL A 220 0.38 10.75 -8.67
C VAL A 220 0.73 9.29 -8.33
N PHE A 221 1.54 9.04 -7.30
CA PHE A 221 1.83 7.67 -6.85
C PHE A 221 0.58 6.94 -6.35
N PHE A 222 -0.34 7.65 -5.70
CA PHE A 222 -1.62 7.09 -5.30
C PHE A 222 -2.49 6.70 -6.50
N ALA A 223 -2.65 7.59 -7.48
CA ALA A 223 -3.39 7.30 -8.72
C ALA A 223 -2.76 6.13 -9.50
N LEU A 224 -1.43 6.06 -9.52
CA LEU A 224 -0.70 4.93 -10.09
C LEU A 224 -0.98 3.62 -9.35
N ALA A 225 -1.18 3.64 -8.03
CA ALA A 225 -1.48 2.45 -7.26
C ALA A 225 -2.94 1.99 -7.38
N GLU A 226 -3.89 2.91 -7.61
CA GLU A 226 -5.32 2.61 -7.77
C GLU A 226 -5.73 2.22 -9.20
N ARG A 227 -4.84 2.39 -10.18
CA ARG A 227 -5.12 2.07 -11.60
C ARG A 227 -5.65 0.64 -11.80
N VAL A 228 -6.60 0.48 -12.71
CA VAL A 228 -7.03 -0.87 -13.13
C VAL A 228 -5.99 -1.42 -14.10
N ALA A 229 -5.56 -2.67 -13.90
CA ALA A 229 -4.65 -3.33 -14.82
C ALA A 229 -5.30 -3.44 -16.21
N ALA A 230 -4.67 -2.84 -17.23
CA ALA A 230 -5.04 -3.03 -18.62
C ALA A 230 -4.45 -4.37 -19.13
N ALA A 231 -4.98 -4.88 -20.24
CA ALA A 231 -4.54 -6.17 -20.82
C ALA A 231 -3.02 -6.24 -21.08
N ASP A 232 -2.40 -5.09 -21.36
CA ASP A 232 -0.97 -4.99 -21.71
C ASP A 232 -0.07 -4.60 -20.50
N CYS A 233 -0.64 -4.40 -19.30
CA CYS A 233 0.09 -3.97 -18.11
C CYS A 233 -0.53 -4.59 -16.84
N VAL A 234 -0.13 -5.84 -16.55
CA VAL A 234 -0.48 -6.52 -15.30
C VAL A 234 0.42 -5.96 -14.19
N VAL A 235 -0.20 -5.40 -13.15
CA VAL A 235 0.49 -4.79 -12.01
C VAL A 235 0.27 -5.67 -10.80
N SER A 236 1.35 -6.22 -10.24
CA SER A 236 1.25 -7.09 -9.07
C SER A 236 0.80 -6.30 -7.83
N LEU A 237 0.20 -7.02 -6.87
CA LEU A 237 -0.15 -6.41 -5.58
C LEU A 237 1.07 -5.90 -4.81
N ASP A 238 2.25 -6.49 -5.03
CA ASP A 238 3.50 -6.05 -4.42
C ASP A 238 4.00 -4.72 -5.02
N GLU A 239 3.87 -4.55 -6.34
CA GLU A 239 4.18 -3.27 -6.98
C GLU A 239 3.23 -2.16 -6.49
N ARG A 240 1.93 -2.47 -6.36
CA ARG A 240 0.95 -1.53 -5.78
C ARG A 240 1.30 -1.16 -4.35
N ALA A 241 1.78 -2.11 -3.54
CA ALA A 241 2.23 -1.85 -2.18
C ALA A 241 3.43 -0.88 -2.16
N ALA A 242 4.42 -1.13 -3.02
CA ALA A 242 5.58 -0.24 -3.14
C ALA A 242 5.20 1.18 -3.57
N LEU A 243 4.23 1.32 -4.48
CA LEU A 243 3.71 2.63 -4.92
C LEU A 243 2.96 3.36 -3.79
N LEU A 244 2.13 2.66 -3.01
CA LEU A 244 1.44 3.24 -1.85
C LEU A 244 2.42 3.64 -0.73
N ASP A 245 3.45 2.82 -0.47
CA ASP A 245 4.50 3.15 0.50
C ASP A 245 5.28 4.41 0.07
N LEU A 246 5.56 4.54 -1.22
CA LEU A 246 6.21 5.73 -1.76
C LEU A 246 5.31 6.97 -1.66
N ALA A 247 4.01 6.81 -1.96
CA ALA A 247 3.02 7.87 -1.76
C ALA A 247 2.96 8.31 -0.29
N LEU A 248 2.96 7.37 0.66
CA LEU A 248 2.93 7.64 2.10
C LEU A 248 4.19 8.38 2.56
N ARG A 249 5.37 7.99 2.07
CA ARG A 249 6.63 8.68 2.37
C ARG A 249 6.60 10.14 1.90
N HIS A 250 6.08 10.38 0.69
CA HIS A 250 5.95 11.75 0.18
C HIS A 250 4.87 12.55 0.90
N ALA A 251 3.75 11.94 1.27
CA ALA A 251 2.69 12.59 2.05
C ALA A 251 3.16 13.00 3.45
N LYS A 252 4.09 12.24 4.06
CA LYS A 252 4.72 12.55 5.36
C LYS A 252 5.92 13.49 5.26
N SER A 253 6.33 13.89 4.05
CA SER A 253 7.51 14.74 3.85
C SER A 253 7.25 16.18 4.30
N PRO A 254 8.21 16.84 4.98
CA PRO A 254 8.09 18.26 5.31
C PRO A 254 7.91 19.09 4.04
N GLY A 255 6.91 19.98 4.03
CA GLY A 255 6.55 20.78 2.83
C GLY A 255 5.29 20.29 2.12
N ALA A 256 4.96 18.99 2.18
CA ALA A 256 3.72 18.47 1.57
C ALA A 256 2.45 19.15 2.15
N HIS A 257 2.48 19.45 3.44
CA HIS A 257 1.42 20.17 4.15
C HIS A 257 1.27 21.64 3.72
N ALA A 258 2.35 22.28 3.24
CA ALA A 258 2.34 23.69 2.85
C ALA A 258 1.80 23.90 1.43
N GLU A 259 1.96 22.92 0.54
CA GLU A 259 1.59 23.03 -0.88
C GLU A 259 0.10 22.82 -1.16
N LEU A 260 -0.53 21.94 -0.38
CA LEU A 260 -1.99 21.77 -0.37
C LEU A 260 -2.67 22.89 0.44
N ALA A 261 -1.88 23.67 1.19
CA ALA A 261 -2.31 24.74 2.07
C ALA A 261 -2.18 26.11 1.40
N GLY A 262 -3.24 26.53 0.72
CA GLY A 262 -3.58 27.95 0.66
C GLY A 262 -4.06 28.53 2.01
N GLY A 263 -3.52 28.07 3.15
CA GLY A 263 -3.93 28.47 4.51
C GLY A 263 -4.11 27.30 5.51
N ALA A 264 -4.53 27.62 6.75
CA ALA A 264 -4.64 26.71 7.89
C ALA A 264 -5.51 25.44 7.68
N GLY A 265 -6.26 25.34 6.57
CA GLY A 265 -7.01 24.14 6.17
C GLY A 265 -6.20 23.06 5.45
N GLY A 266 -4.99 23.36 4.92
CA GLY A 266 -4.22 22.38 4.15
C GLY A 266 -3.43 21.37 5.00
N ALA A 267 -3.12 21.68 6.26
CA ALA A 267 -2.57 20.70 7.19
C ALA A 267 -3.56 19.55 7.44
N ALA A 268 -4.84 19.88 7.66
CA ALA A 268 -5.92 18.90 7.83
C ALA A 268 -6.21 18.09 6.55
N ALA A 269 -6.05 18.70 5.37
CA ALA A 269 -6.21 18.00 4.08
C ALA A 269 -5.07 17.00 3.80
N SER A 270 -3.85 17.31 4.25
CA SER A 270 -2.72 16.40 4.14
C SER A 270 -2.76 15.29 5.20
N GLU A 271 -3.24 15.58 6.42
CA GLU A 271 -3.49 14.57 7.44
C GLU A 271 -4.56 13.57 7.00
N SER A 272 -5.67 14.04 6.42
CA SER A 272 -6.72 13.16 5.86
C SER A 272 -6.23 12.35 4.66
N GLN A 273 -5.30 12.88 3.85
CA GLN A 273 -4.63 12.13 2.79
C GLN A 273 -3.75 11.01 3.36
N VAL A 274 -3.00 11.26 4.44
CA VAL A 274 -2.20 10.25 5.13
C VAL A 274 -3.09 9.15 5.71
N GLU A 275 -4.18 9.50 6.39
CA GLU A 275 -5.15 8.53 6.91
C GLU A 275 -5.75 7.67 5.79
N THR A 276 -6.06 8.28 4.64
CA THR A 276 -6.58 7.56 3.46
C THR A 276 -5.55 6.57 2.91
N LEU A 277 -4.28 6.98 2.81
CA LEU A 277 -3.19 6.12 2.36
C LEU A 277 -2.94 4.95 3.31
N GLU A 278 -2.87 5.21 4.62
CA GLU A 278 -2.71 4.17 5.64
C GLU A 278 -3.88 3.19 5.62
N GLY A 279 -5.11 3.69 5.45
CA GLY A 279 -6.28 2.85 5.28
C GLY A 279 -6.20 1.96 4.03
N LYS A 280 -5.76 2.52 2.89
CA LYS A 280 -5.61 1.78 1.63
C LYS A 280 -4.49 0.73 1.68
N ILE A 281 -3.37 1.04 2.34
CA ILE A 281 -2.29 0.07 2.61
C ILE A 281 -2.84 -1.09 3.42
N LYS A 282 -3.63 -0.83 4.46
CA LYS A 282 -4.25 -1.90 5.26
C LYS A 282 -5.22 -2.76 4.45
N VAL A 283 -6.03 -2.15 3.59
CA VAL A 283 -6.92 -2.86 2.66
C VAL A 283 -6.12 -3.74 1.70
N LEU A 284 -5.01 -3.24 1.18
CA LEU A 284 -4.11 -4.01 0.32
C LEU A 284 -3.45 -5.20 1.04
N GLU A 285 -3.12 -5.07 2.33
CA GLU A 285 -2.63 -6.21 3.13
C GLU A 285 -3.67 -7.33 3.21
N PHE A 286 -4.96 -6.99 3.40
CA PHE A 286 -6.03 -7.99 3.36
C PHE A 286 -6.13 -8.64 1.98
N GLN A 287 -6.06 -7.84 0.92
CA GLN A 287 -6.11 -8.33 -0.45
C GLN A 287 -4.94 -9.27 -0.77
N ARG A 288 -3.71 -8.94 -0.35
CA ARG A 288 -2.52 -9.79 -0.50
C ARG A 288 -2.65 -11.10 0.26
N ARG A 289 -3.22 -11.09 1.47
CA ARG A 289 -3.46 -12.30 2.25
C ARG A 289 -4.52 -13.21 1.60
N LEU A 290 -5.60 -12.62 1.07
CA LEU A 290 -6.60 -13.36 0.30
C LEU A 290 -5.94 -13.98 -0.95
N HIS A 291 -5.22 -13.18 -1.72
CA HIS A 291 -4.50 -13.63 -2.91
C HIS A 291 -3.53 -14.78 -2.62
N ALA A 292 -2.71 -14.67 -1.57
CA ALA A 292 -1.78 -15.71 -1.17
C ALA A 292 -2.51 -17.01 -0.79
N THR A 293 -3.64 -16.91 -0.07
CA THR A 293 -4.44 -18.07 0.31
C THR A 293 -5.07 -18.76 -0.91
N PHE A 294 -5.63 -17.99 -1.84
CA PHE A 294 -6.19 -18.56 -3.08
C PHE A 294 -5.13 -19.17 -3.97
N SER A 295 -3.98 -18.49 -4.11
CA SER A 295 -2.83 -19.01 -4.83
C SER A 295 -2.36 -20.32 -4.22
N GLU A 296 -2.21 -20.39 -2.90
CA GLU A 296 -1.81 -21.62 -2.21
C GLU A 296 -2.82 -22.75 -2.44
N ARG A 297 -4.12 -22.48 -2.29
CA ARG A 297 -5.19 -23.47 -2.54
C ARG A 297 -5.19 -23.96 -3.99
N ALA A 298 -4.89 -23.08 -4.96
CA ALA A 298 -4.74 -23.45 -6.36
C ALA A 298 -3.50 -24.34 -6.58
N HIS A 299 -2.36 -24.01 -5.96
CA HIS A 299 -1.11 -24.79 -6.08
C HIS A 299 -1.21 -26.17 -5.41
N ARG A 300 -1.92 -26.28 -4.27
CA ARG A 300 -2.16 -27.56 -3.58
C ARG A 300 -3.02 -28.52 -4.42
N GLY A 301 -3.74 -28.01 -5.42
CA GLY A 301 -4.62 -28.79 -6.28
C GLY A 301 -5.93 -29.21 -5.59
N GLY A 302 -6.84 -29.82 -6.34
CA GLY A 302 -8.15 -30.25 -5.86
C GLY A 302 -9.28 -29.85 -6.81
N ALA A 303 -10.52 -30.18 -6.44
CA ALA A 303 -11.71 -29.89 -7.26
C ALA A 303 -11.91 -28.39 -7.50
N ASP A 304 -11.49 -27.54 -6.55
CA ASP A 304 -11.65 -26.08 -6.61
C ASP A 304 -10.39 -25.32 -7.09
N ALA A 305 -9.35 -26.01 -7.58
CA ALA A 305 -8.09 -25.37 -7.96
C ALA A 305 -8.27 -24.30 -9.05
N ASP A 306 -9.04 -24.60 -10.10
CA ASP A 306 -9.34 -23.66 -11.19
C ASP A 306 -10.13 -22.44 -10.70
N ARG A 307 -11.06 -22.66 -9.78
CA ARG A 307 -11.85 -21.59 -9.16
C ARG A 307 -10.95 -20.66 -8.35
N ASN A 308 -10.08 -21.22 -7.52
CA ASN A 308 -9.12 -20.45 -6.70
C ASN A 308 -8.12 -19.68 -7.56
N GLY A 309 -7.66 -20.26 -8.68
CA GLY A 309 -6.79 -19.56 -9.63
C GLY A 309 -7.45 -18.34 -10.28
N ARG A 310 -8.74 -18.42 -10.62
CA ARG A 310 -9.50 -17.27 -11.15
C ARG A 310 -9.69 -16.18 -10.09
N LEU A 311 -10.06 -16.56 -8.86
CA LEU A 311 -10.21 -15.60 -7.76
C LEU A 311 -8.89 -14.87 -7.46
N ALA A 312 -7.75 -15.57 -7.52
CA ALA A 312 -6.44 -14.96 -7.36
C ALA A 312 -6.18 -13.91 -8.46
N ALA A 313 -6.36 -14.27 -9.74
CA ALA A 313 -6.18 -13.34 -10.86
C ALA A 313 -7.13 -12.12 -10.79
N GLU A 314 -8.38 -12.33 -10.34
CA GLU A 314 -9.36 -11.25 -10.15
C GLU A 314 -9.00 -10.28 -9.04
N LEU A 315 -8.25 -10.74 -8.02
CA LEU A 315 -7.72 -9.89 -6.96
C LEU A 315 -6.47 -9.12 -7.39
N GLU A 316 -5.65 -9.62 -8.32
CA GLU A 316 -4.48 -8.85 -8.78
C GLU A 316 -4.86 -7.67 -9.70
N ARG A 317 -6.04 -7.74 -10.34
CA ARG A 317 -6.48 -6.78 -11.35
C ARG A 317 -6.57 -5.33 -10.87
N GLU A 318 -7.12 -5.12 -9.67
CA GLU A 318 -7.39 -3.78 -9.13
C GLU A 318 -7.42 -3.78 -7.60
N LEU A 319 -7.20 -2.63 -6.98
CA LEU A 319 -7.39 -2.46 -5.54
C LEU A 319 -8.89 -2.40 -5.24
N ARG A 320 -9.43 -3.47 -4.67
CA ARG A 320 -10.89 -3.60 -4.45
C ARG A 320 -11.32 -2.91 -3.16
N PRO A 321 -12.54 -2.37 -3.09
CA PRO A 321 -13.06 -1.86 -1.84
C PRO A 321 -13.26 -3.00 -0.83
N LEU A 322 -13.14 -2.67 0.45
CA LEU A 322 -13.21 -3.63 1.55
C LEU A 322 -14.50 -4.45 1.56
N SER A 323 -15.64 -3.82 1.23
CA SER A 323 -16.95 -4.47 1.19
C SER A 323 -17.04 -5.56 0.13
N ASP A 324 -16.48 -5.34 -1.06
CA ASP A 324 -16.48 -6.32 -2.15
C ASP A 324 -15.57 -7.50 -1.79
N MET A 325 -14.38 -7.21 -1.23
CA MET A 325 -13.49 -8.26 -0.71
C MET A 325 -14.17 -9.11 0.36
N TYR A 326 -14.97 -8.50 1.24
CA TYR A 326 -15.70 -9.23 2.26
C TYR A 326 -16.81 -10.12 1.67
N ASN A 327 -17.66 -9.56 0.80
CA ASN A 327 -18.86 -10.26 0.30
C ASN A 327 -18.57 -11.26 -0.81
N ASP A 328 -17.63 -10.96 -1.70
CA ASP A 328 -17.40 -11.75 -2.92
C ASP A 328 -16.26 -12.77 -2.75
N PHE A 329 -15.32 -12.52 -1.82
CA PHE A 329 -14.13 -13.35 -1.63
C PHE A 329 -14.05 -14.00 -0.25
N ALA A 330 -13.96 -13.20 0.82
CA ALA A 330 -13.63 -13.70 2.15
C ALA A 330 -14.77 -14.55 2.74
N LYS A 331 -16.01 -14.03 2.71
CA LYS A 331 -17.19 -14.72 3.27
C LYS A 331 -17.56 -15.99 2.49
N PRO A 332 -17.62 -16.01 1.14
CA PRO A 332 -17.97 -17.23 0.39
C PRO A 332 -16.91 -18.34 0.45
N CYS A 333 -15.69 -18.01 0.86
CA CYS A 333 -14.57 -18.96 0.96
C CYS A 333 -14.23 -19.33 2.41
N ASP A 334 -15.14 -19.04 3.35
CA ASP A 334 -15.05 -19.38 4.77
C ASP A 334 -13.79 -18.86 5.46
N MET A 335 -13.26 -17.71 5.02
CA MET A 335 -12.07 -17.07 5.59
C MET A 335 -12.47 -16.19 6.79
N HIS A 336 -13.02 -16.83 7.81
CA HIS A 336 -13.62 -16.18 8.98
C HIS A 336 -12.64 -15.29 9.76
N ASP A 337 -11.36 -15.66 9.80
CA ASP A 337 -10.29 -14.90 10.43
C ASP A 337 -10.08 -13.54 9.74
N VAL A 338 -9.99 -13.55 8.41
CA VAL A 338 -9.88 -12.33 7.60
C VAL A 338 -11.16 -11.51 7.70
N CYS A 339 -12.33 -12.14 7.67
CA CYS A 339 -13.62 -11.46 7.86
C CYS A 339 -13.68 -10.68 9.19
N LEU A 340 -13.21 -11.26 10.29
CA LEU A 340 -13.17 -10.59 11.60
C LEU A 340 -12.18 -9.42 11.63
N GLU A 341 -11.01 -9.57 11.02
CA GLU A 341 -10.04 -8.46 10.90
C GLU A 341 -10.59 -7.30 10.03
N MET A 342 -11.30 -7.61 8.95
CA MET A 342 -11.98 -6.61 8.10
C MET A 342 -13.11 -5.89 8.85
N LEU A 343 -13.88 -6.62 9.67
CA LEU A 343 -14.93 -6.06 10.52
C LEU A 343 -14.34 -5.08 11.55
N HIS A 344 -13.23 -5.49 12.19
CA HIS A 344 -12.51 -4.65 13.14
C HIS A 344 -11.98 -3.37 12.49
N PHE A 345 -11.33 -3.51 11.33
CA PHE A 345 -10.77 -2.39 10.59
C PHE A 345 -11.85 -1.40 10.10
N SER A 346 -12.98 -1.90 9.61
CA SER A 346 -14.12 -1.06 9.20
C SER A 346 -14.87 -0.42 10.37
N ARG A 347 -14.56 -0.79 11.62
CA ARG A 347 -15.28 -0.40 12.84
C ARG A 347 -16.78 -0.65 12.72
N TYR A 348 -17.18 -1.69 11.97
CA TYR A 348 -18.57 -2.02 11.76
C TYR A 348 -19.22 -2.40 13.10
N ARG A 349 -20.33 -1.73 13.44
CA ARG A 349 -21.10 -1.99 14.66
C ARG A 349 -22.43 -2.59 14.27
N ASP A 350 -22.61 -3.86 14.61
CA ASP A 350 -23.90 -4.52 14.63
C ASP A 350 -24.59 -4.21 15.97
N ALA A 351 -25.91 -4.04 15.96
CA ALA A 351 -26.70 -3.65 17.13
C ALA A 351 -26.50 -4.62 18.30
N ASP A 352 -26.44 -5.92 17.99
CA ASP A 352 -26.23 -6.96 18.98
C ASP A 352 -24.83 -7.59 18.91
N GLY A 353 -24.01 -7.30 17.89
CA GLY A 353 -22.73 -8.01 17.64
C GLY A 353 -22.92 -9.44 17.13
N ALA A 354 -24.07 -9.75 16.51
CA ALA A 354 -24.41 -11.08 16.04
C ALA A 354 -23.51 -11.54 14.90
N VAL A 355 -23.14 -10.64 13.98
CA VAL A 355 -22.23 -10.96 12.87
C VAL A 355 -20.86 -11.43 13.37
N ALA A 356 -20.23 -10.67 14.28
CA ALA A 356 -18.93 -11.04 14.83
C ALA A 356 -18.98 -12.38 15.58
N ARG A 357 -20.02 -12.59 16.39
CA ARG A 357 -20.21 -13.87 17.11
C ARG A 357 -20.41 -15.04 16.16
N GLY A 358 -21.20 -14.87 15.10
CA GLY A 358 -21.40 -15.90 14.08
C GLY A 358 -20.11 -16.26 13.36
N LEU A 359 -19.26 -15.28 13.04
CA LEU A 359 -17.94 -15.52 12.45
C LEU A 359 -17.00 -16.25 13.43
N TRP A 360 -17.01 -15.89 14.70
CA TRP A 360 -16.26 -16.61 15.74
C TRP A 360 -16.75 -18.05 15.91
N ASP A 361 -18.06 -18.29 15.92
CA ASP A 361 -18.65 -19.63 15.99
C ASP A 361 -18.20 -20.48 14.79
N ALA A 362 -18.23 -19.92 13.58
CA ALA A 362 -17.79 -20.62 12.37
C ALA A 362 -16.26 -20.86 12.36
N LEU A 363 -15.46 -19.92 12.85
CA LEU A 363 -14.01 -20.05 12.97
C LEU A 363 -13.62 -21.16 13.94
N LEU A 364 -14.21 -21.17 15.14
CA LEU A 364 -13.90 -22.15 16.18
C LEU A 364 -14.39 -23.55 15.78
N SER A 365 -15.60 -23.66 15.22
CA SER A 365 -16.14 -24.96 14.76
C SER A 365 -15.41 -25.49 13.52
N GLY A 366 -14.99 -24.62 12.60
CA GLY A 366 -14.17 -25.00 11.45
C GLY A 366 -12.78 -25.50 11.85
N ALA A 367 -12.14 -24.84 12.81
CA ALA A 367 -10.86 -25.28 13.38
C ALA A 367 -11.00 -26.65 14.05
N ALA A 368 -12.05 -26.86 14.85
CA ALA A 368 -12.34 -28.14 15.50
C ALA A 368 -12.59 -29.28 14.49
N SER A 369 -13.37 -29.00 13.44
CA SER A 369 -13.73 -29.99 12.42
C SER A 369 -12.54 -30.47 11.58
N SER A 370 -11.46 -29.69 11.52
CA SER A 370 -10.27 -30.00 10.73
C SER A 370 -9.39 -31.11 11.36
N CYS A 371 -9.62 -31.47 12.64
CA CYS A 371 -8.78 -32.40 13.40
C CYS A 371 -9.25 -33.87 13.42
N GLY A 372 -10.28 -34.23 12.65
CA GLY A 372 -10.55 -35.65 12.35
C GLY A 372 -10.94 -36.54 13.53
N GLY A 373 -11.86 -36.10 14.39
CA GLY A 373 -12.53 -36.94 15.40
C GLY A 373 -11.81 -37.09 16.76
N ASP A 374 -10.60 -36.53 16.93
CA ASP A 374 -9.99 -36.38 18.24
C ASP A 374 -10.49 -35.10 18.93
N ASP A 375 -11.38 -35.29 19.90
CA ASP A 375 -12.01 -34.25 20.71
C ASP A 375 -10.99 -33.31 21.40
N ARG A 376 -9.83 -33.84 21.82
CA ARG A 376 -8.79 -33.04 22.49
C ARG A 376 -8.02 -32.19 21.48
N ALA A 377 -7.64 -32.77 20.35
CA ALA A 377 -6.98 -32.03 19.28
C ALA A 377 -7.88 -30.94 18.70
N ALA A 378 -9.19 -31.22 18.56
CA ALA A 378 -10.19 -30.25 18.12
C ALA A 378 -10.27 -29.04 19.06
N LEU A 379 -10.28 -29.27 20.38
CA LEU A 379 -10.24 -28.20 21.38
C LEU A 379 -8.96 -27.36 21.26
N PHE A 380 -7.79 -28.00 21.17
CA PHE A 380 -6.53 -27.28 21.04
C PHE A 380 -6.46 -26.45 19.74
N ALA A 381 -6.99 -26.96 18.63
CA ALA A 381 -7.07 -26.21 17.38
C ALA A 381 -7.95 -24.96 17.52
N ALA A 382 -9.12 -25.08 18.16
CA ALA A 382 -10.00 -23.95 18.45
C ALA A 382 -9.33 -22.93 19.39
N CYS A 383 -8.66 -23.40 20.45
CA CYS A 383 -7.87 -22.54 21.34
C CYS A 383 -6.75 -21.81 20.60
N ASN A 384 -6.03 -22.49 19.70
CA ASN A 384 -4.96 -21.88 18.90
C ASN A 384 -5.51 -20.83 17.93
N ALA A 385 -6.68 -21.05 17.35
CA ALA A 385 -7.35 -20.08 16.49
C ALA A 385 -7.71 -18.80 17.28
N ALA A 386 -8.23 -18.95 18.50
CA ALA A 386 -8.48 -17.81 19.40
C ALA A 386 -7.18 -17.08 19.82
N ARG A 387 -6.10 -17.82 20.14
CA ARG A 387 -4.78 -17.24 20.48
C ARG A 387 -4.16 -16.46 19.31
N ALA A 388 -4.33 -16.94 18.08
CA ALA A 388 -3.75 -16.31 16.90
C ALA A 388 -4.46 -15.01 16.49
N LEU A 389 -5.79 -14.97 16.65
CA LEU A 389 -6.61 -13.85 16.19
C LEU A 389 -6.95 -12.84 17.30
N GLY A 390 -7.19 -13.30 18.52
CA GLY A 390 -7.60 -12.47 19.66
C GLY A 390 -6.75 -11.21 19.88
N PRO A 391 -5.40 -11.31 19.94
CA PRO A 391 -4.54 -10.16 20.23
C PRO A 391 -4.60 -9.06 19.17
N LYS A 392 -4.96 -9.42 17.93
CA LYS A 392 -5.08 -8.47 16.82
C LYS A 392 -6.36 -7.65 16.89
N LEU A 393 -7.40 -8.19 17.54
CA LEU A 393 -8.72 -7.57 17.62
C LEU A 393 -8.96 -6.91 18.98
N PHE A 394 -8.27 -7.37 20.03
CA PHE A 394 -8.31 -6.76 21.35
C PHE A 394 -7.73 -5.33 21.31
N PRO A 395 -8.34 -4.33 21.99
CA PRO A 395 -9.44 -4.41 22.96
C PRO A 395 -10.85 -4.16 22.38
N SER A 396 -11.11 -4.47 21.11
CA SER A 396 -12.43 -4.21 20.51
C SER A 396 -13.50 -5.19 20.98
N ASP A 397 -14.43 -4.74 21.80
CA ASP A 397 -15.59 -5.54 22.25
C ASP A 397 -16.54 -5.94 21.12
N VAL A 398 -16.50 -5.21 19.99
CA VAL A 398 -17.37 -5.45 18.83
C VAL A 398 -16.81 -6.56 17.95
N ALA A 399 -15.50 -6.55 17.68
CA ALA A 399 -14.86 -7.57 16.86
C ALA A 399 -14.42 -8.80 17.68
N PHE A 400 -14.14 -8.62 18.96
CA PHE A 400 -13.72 -9.67 19.88
C PHE A 400 -14.59 -9.71 21.13
N PRO A 401 -15.78 -10.34 21.05
CA PRO A 401 -16.66 -10.53 22.21
C PRO A 401 -16.09 -11.60 23.14
N VAL A 402 -15.17 -11.21 24.03
CA VAL A 402 -14.36 -12.09 24.89
C VAL A 402 -15.22 -13.13 25.65
N ALA A 403 -16.32 -12.70 26.27
CA ALA A 403 -17.23 -13.58 27.00
C ALA A 403 -17.89 -14.65 26.12
N HIS A 404 -18.24 -14.30 24.87
CA HIS A 404 -18.83 -15.25 23.93
C HIS A 404 -17.80 -16.28 23.46
N VAL A 405 -16.59 -15.83 23.11
CA VAL A 405 -15.50 -16.73 22.68
C VAL A 405 -15.10 -17.69 23.82
N ALA A 406 -14.94 -17.17 25.04
CA ALA A 406 -14.68 -17.98 26.23
C ALA A 406 -15.79 -19.03 26.44
N LEU A 407 -17.06 -18.62 26.37
CA LEU A 407 -18.19 -19.54 26.50
C LEU A 407 -18.14 -20.67 25.49
N LYS A 408 -17.88 -20.38 24.22
CA LYS A 408 -17.86 -21.40 23.15
C LYS A 408 -16.72 -22.39 23.30
N LEU A 409 -15.54 -21.94 23.70
CA LEU A 409 -14.41 -22.82 24.01
C LEU A 409 -14.71 -23.72 25.22
N GLU A 410 -15.36 -23.18 26.25
CA GLU A 410 -15.74 -23.97 27.43
C GLU A 410 -16.85 -24.98 27.14
N LEU A 411 -17.82 -24.60 26.31
CA LEU A 411 -18.85 -25.53 25.81
C LEU A 411 -18.25 -26.63 24.93
N MET A 412 -17.28 -26.30 24.08
CA MET A 412 -16.57 -27.29 23.27
C MET A 412 -15.82 -28.28 24.15
N ALA A 413 -15.07 -27.78 25.13
CA ALA A 413 -14.32 -28.62 26.03
C ALA A 413 -15.23 -29.44 26.98
N GLY A 414 -16.46 -28.99 27.20
CA GLY A 414 -17.52 -29.74 27.87
C GLY A 414 -18.23 -30.77 26.98
N GLY A 415 -17.90 -30.88 25.70
CA GLY A 415 -18.58 -31.76 24.74
C GLY A 415 -20.02 -31.32 24.40
N LEU A 416 -20.33 -30.03 24.60
CA LEU A 416 -21.67 -29.46 24.41
C LEU A 416 -21.80 -28.63 23.13
N TRP A 417 -20.70 -28.43 22.38
CA TRP A 417 -20.66 -27.61 21.17
C TRP A 417 -19.49 -28.00 20.24
N GLY A 418 -19.59 -27.69 18.95
CA GLY A 418 -18.47 -27.83 18.00
C GLY A 418 -18.22 -29.24 17.46
N GLY A 419 -19.18 -30.17 17.60
CA GLY A 419 -19.05 -31.54 17.09
C GLY A 419 -18.21 -32.47 17.96
N VAL A 420 -17.70 -31.98 19.09
CA VAL A 420 -16.98 -32.74 20.10
C VAL A 420 -17.96 -33.63 20.86
N GLY A 421 -17.75 -34.94 20.81
CA GLY A 421 -18.71 -35.94 21.29
C GLY A 421 -18.63 -36.24 22.78
N ALA A 422 -17.45 -36.03 23.38
CA ALA A 422 -17.22 -36.25 24.80
C ALA A 422 -16.62 -35.02 25.48
N ALA A 423 -16.94 -34.82 26.76
CA ALA A 423 -16.24 -33.84 27.56
C ALA A 423 -14.75 -34.18 27.62
N VAL A 424 -13.89 -33.22 27.25
CA VAL A 424 -12.44 -33.35 27.37
C VAL A 424 -12.11 -33.26 28.86
N ALA A 425 -12.00 -34.44 29.47
CA ALA A 425 -11.88 -34.60 30.92
C ALA A 425 -10.40 -34.53 31.36
N GLY A 426 -9.97 -33.36 31.79
CA GLY A 426 -8.64 -33.13 32.37
C GLY A 426 -8.52 -31.75 33.02
N SER A 427 -7.78 -31.64 34.13
CA SER A 427 -7.47 -30.33 34.75
C SER A 427 -6.58 -29.47 33.86
N GLU A 428 -5.68 -30.11 33.11
CA GLU A 428 -4.81 -29.46 32.12
C GLU A 428 -5.62 -28.83 30.97
N ASP A 429 -6.74 -29.43 30.57
CA ASP A 429 -7.54 -28.96 29.44
C ASP A 429 -8.42 -27.75 29.84
N ALA A 430 -8.76 -27.61 31.12
CA ALA A 430 -9.36 -26.38 31.66
C ALA A 430 -8.32 -25.24 31.71
N ALA A 431 -7.07 -25.57 32.07
CA ALA A 431 -5.97 -24.61 32.00
C ALA A 431 -5.69 -24.17 30.56
N ALA A 432 -5.81 -25.07 29.58
CA ALA A 432 -5.58 -24.74 28.16
C ALA A 432 -6.53 -23.66 27.63
N VAL A 433 -7.82 -23.69 28.01
CA VAL A 433 -8.82 -22.68 27.63
C VAL A 433 -8.56 -21.35 28.33
N ALA A 434 -8.30 -21.36 29.63
CA ALA A 434 -7.96 -20.16 30.39
C ALA A 434 -6.68 -19.48 29.87
N ASP A 435 -5.63 -20.26 29.62
CA ASP A 435 -4.37 -19.80 29.05
C ASP A 435 -4.56 -19.30 27.61
N ALA A 436 -5.51 -19.87 26.86
CA ALA A 436 -5.84 -19.40 25.51
C ALA A 436 -6.56 -18.06 25.53
N MET A 437 -7.50 -17.88 26.46
CA MET A 437 -8.19 -16.60 26.63
C MET A 437 -7.25 -15.50 27.14
N LEU A 438 -6.34 -15.81 28.06
CA LEU A 438 -5.30 -14.87 28.52
C LEU A 438 -4.40 -14.43 27.37
N ALA A 439 -3.92 -15.38 26.56
CA ALA A 439 -3.13 -15.04 25.38
C ALA A 439 -3.97 -14.24 24.37
N ALA A 440 -5.24 -14.59 24.16
CA ALA A 440 -6.14 -13.90 23.23
C ALA A 440 -6.48 -12.46 23.66
N THR A 441 -6.47 -12.15 24.97
CA THR A 441 -6.64 -10.78 25.49
C THR A 441 -5.32 -10.01 25.60
N GLY A 442 -4.24 -10.47 24.97
CA GLY A 442 -2.93 -9.82 25.03
C GLY A 442 -2.32 -9.81 26.43
N ASP A 443 -2.52 -10.89 27.19
CA ASP A 443 -2.10 -11.05 28.58
C ASP A 443 -2.69 -9.99 29.54
N SER A 444 -3.89 -9.49 29.23
CA SER A 444 -4.73 -8.74 30.18
C SER A 444 -5.57 -9.73 31.01
N PRO A 445 -5.17 -10.06 32.26
CA PRO A 445 -5.99 -10.86 33.15
C PRO A 445 -7.29 -10.15 33.55
N GLU A 446 -7.32 -8.81 33.51
CA GLU A 446 -8.48 -8.00 33.85
C GLU A 446 -9.65 -8.28 32.89
N ALA A 447 -9.38 -8.24 31.59
CA ALA A 447 -10.38 -8.49 30.55
C ALA A 447 -10.84 -9.95 30.52
N ALA A 448 -9.89 -10.89 30.68
CA ALA A 448 -10.21 -12.31 30.76
C ALA A 448 -11.08 -12.61 32.01
N HIS A 449 -10.76 -12.01 33.15
CA HIS A 449 -11.54 -12.15 34.37
C HIS A 449 -12.95 -11.58 34.21
N ALA A 450 -13.09 -10.35 33.68
CA ALA A 450 -14.41 -9.74 33.45
C ALA A 450 -15.29 -10.62 32.55
N ALA A 451 -14.70 -11.30 31.56
CA ALA A 451 -15.41 -12.27 30.74
C ALA A 451 -15.90 -13.47 31.56
N TYR A 452 -15.05 -14.12 32.36
CA TYR A 452 -15.47 -15.24 33.20
C TYR A 452 -16.48 -14.83 34.29
N ASP A 453 -16.33 -13.64 34.86
CA ASP A 453 -17.27 -13.10 35.84
C ASP A 453 -18.67 -12.92 35.23
N SER A 454 -18.74 -12.39 34.00
CA SER A 454 -20.01 -12.27 33.25
C SER A 454 -20.67 -13.62 32.95
N LEU A 455 -19.89 -14.69 32.81
CA LEU A 455 -20.38 -16.06 32.58
C LEU A 455 -20.84 -16.73 33.88
N LEU A 456 -20.17 -16.45 34.99
CA LEU A 456 -20.50 -16.97 36.32
C LEU A 456 -21.66 -16.22 36.98
N ALA A 457 -21.95 -14.99 36.52
CA ALA A 457 -23.05 -14.15 36.97
C ALA A 457 -24.41 -14.90 37.01
N THR A 458 -25.23 -14.54 38.00
CA THR A 458 -26.57 -15.10 38.18
C THR A 458 -27.47 -14.76 36.97
N PRO A 459 -28.51 -15.56 36.68
CA PRO A 459 -29.41 -15.30 35.55
C PRO A 459 -29.98 -13.87 35.52
N ALA A 460 -30.29 -13.29 36.69
CA ALA A 460 -30.79 -11.93 36.83
C ALA A 460 -29.73 -10.85 36.52
N SER A 461 -28.46 -11.09 36.88
CA SER A 461 -27.35 -10.17 36.60
C SER A 461 -26.79 -10.32 35.19
N ARG A 462 -26.92 -11.50 34.55
CA ARG A 462 -26.55 -11.71 33.13
C ARG A 462 -27.31 -10.81 32.17
N ALA A 463 -28.53 -10.38 32.51
CA ALA A 463 -29.27 -9.41 31.70
C ALA A 463 -28.54 -8.06 31.57
N GLN A 464 -27.70 -7.70 32.55
CA GLN A 464 -26.87 -6.49 32.54
C GLN A 464 -25.58 -6.67 31.72
N HIS A 465 -25.09 -7.91 31.59
CA HIS A 465 -23.87 -8.26 30.84
C HIS A 465 -24.14 -8.69 29.39
N GLY A 466 -25.39 -8.96 29.01
CA GLY A 466 -25.80 -9.22 27.63
C GLY A 466 -27.05 -10.09 27.54
N ARG A 467 -28.02 -9.65 26.73
CA ARG A 467 -29.33 -10.33 26.55
C ARG A 467 -29.22 -11.77 26.03
N ALA A 468 -28.13 -12.09 25.30
CA ALA A 468 -27.90 -13.42 24.72
C ALA A 468 -27.22 -14.41 25.68
N LEU A 469 -26.41 -13.94 26.65
CA LEU A 469 -25.86 -14.80 27.71
C LEU A 469 -26.97 -15.36 28.61
N VAL A 470 -28.11 -14.67 28.69
CA VAL A 470 -29.32 -15.12 29.42
C VAL A 470 -29.91 -16.39 28.80
N GLN A 471 -29.82 -16.56 27.48
CA GLN A 471 -30.44 -17.67 26.73
C GLN A 471 -29.65 -18.98 26.82
N SER A 472 -28.41 -18.95 27.29
CA SER A 472 -27.57 -20.15 27.42
C SER A 472 -27.94 -20.92 28.70
N GLU A 473 -29.00 -21.72 28.66
CA GLU A 473 -29.46 -22.58 29.79
C GLU A 473 -28.34 -23.52 30.29
N GLN A 474 -27.42 -23.90 29.39
CA GLN A 474 -26.26 -24.73 29.67
C GLN A 474 -25.34 -24.14 30.77
N LEU A 475 -25.31 -22.81 30.95
CA LEU A 475 -24.56 -22.12 32.02
C LEU A 475 -25.04 -22.44 33.44
N GLN A 476 -26.23 -23.05 33.57
CA GLN A 476 -26.76 -23.50 34.86
C GLN A 476 -26.39 -24.94 35.19
N THR A 477 -25.74 -25.66 34.27
CA THR A 477 -25.30 -27.03 34.55
C THR A 477 -24.14 -26.99 35.58
N PRO A 478 -24.20 -27.82 36.64
CA PRO A 478 -23.17 -27.80 37.69
C PRO A 478 -21.78 -28.17 37.15
N ALA A 479 -21.72 -29.05 36.15
CA ALA A 479 -20.49 -29.43 35.49
C ALA A 479 -19.81 -28.25 34.77
N LEU A 480 -20.57 -27.44 34.03
CA LEU A 480 -20.03 -26.27 33.33
C LEU A 480 -19.65 -25.17 34.32
N ARG A 481 -20.44 -24.93 35.38
CA ARG A 481 -20.08 -23.95 36.43
C ARG A 481 -18.78 -24.31 37.14
N LEU A 482 -18.57 -25.59 37.48
CA LEU A 482 -17.30 -26.05 38.06
C LEU A 482 -16.12 -25.85 37.10
N ARG A 483 -16.33 -26.06 35.80
CA ARG A 483 -15.30 -25.82 34.78
C ARG A 483 -14.95 -24.34 34.65
N LEU A 484 -15.95 -23.47 34.55
CA LEU A 484 -15.75 -22.02 34.52
C LEU A 484 -15.00 -21.51 35.76
N LEU A 485 -15.32 -22.05 36.95
CA LEU A 485 -14.61 -21.72 38.19
C LEU A 485 -13.13 -22.14 38.14
N ARG A 486 -12.80 -23.30 37.56
CA ARG A 486 -11.39 -23.72 37.36
C ARG A 486 -10.65 -22.76 36.45
N SER A 487 -11.27 -22.36 35.34
CA SER A 487 -10.68 -21.43 34.39
C SER A 487 -10.52 -20.03 35.00
N ALA A 488 -11.51 -19.56 35.76
CA ALA A 488 -11.43 -18.30 36.51
C ALA A 488 -10.31 -18.32 37.56
N LEU A 489 -10.16 -19.41 38.31
CA LEU A 489 -9.06 -19.58 39.27
C LEU A 489 -7.68 -19.49 38.58
N ARG A 490 -7.55 -20.06 37.38
CA ARG A 490 -6.31 -19.98 36.60
C ARG A 490 -6.00 -18.54 36.18
N VAL A 491 -7.01 -17.80 35.72
CA VAL A 491 -6.90 -16.36 35.40
C VAL A 491 -6.51 -15.55 36.63
N LEU A 492 -7.14 -15.80 37.78
CA LEU A 492 -6.82 -15.11 39.04
C LEU A 492 -5.41 -15.40 39.53
N ARG A 493 -4.92 -16.64 39.40
CA ARG A 493 -3.51 -16.99 39.68
C ARG A 493 -2.56 -16.22 38.78
N ARG A 494 -2.87 -16.12 37.49
CA ARG A 494 -2.07 -15.32 36.54
C ARG A 494 -2.09 -13.84 36.90
N TRP A 495 -3.22 -13.33 37.37
CA TRP A 495 -3.35 -11.95 37.82
C TRP A 495 -2.50 -11.68 39.07
N ASP A 496 -2.54 -12.58 40.05
CA ASP A 496 -1.70 -12.54 41.24
C ASP A 496 -0.20 -12.59 40.90
N GLU A 497 0.22 -13.46 39.97
CA GLU A 497 1.59 -13.51 39.46
C GLU A 497 2.03 -12.16 38.83
N LYS A 498 1.18 -11.55 38.00
CA LYS A 498 1.44 -10.25 37.37
C LYS A 498 1.60 -9.16 38.41
N ILE A 499 0.67 -9.11 39.36
CA ILE A 499 0.70 -8.17 40.49
C ILE A 499 1.96 -8.35 41.34
N ARG A 500 2.45 -9.59 41.53
CA ARG A 500 3.71 -9.86 42.23
C ARG A 500 4.95 -9.46 41.43
N ALA A 501 4.94 -9.69 40.12
CA ALA A 501 6.02 -9.29 39.23
C ALA A 501 6.18 -7.76 39.21
N ASP A 502 5.06 -7.02 39.19
CA ASP A 502 5.04 -5.56 39.26
C ASP A 502 5.64 -5.04 40.59
N ASP A 503 5.27 -5.66 41.72
CA ASP A 503 5.85 -5.33 43.03
C ASP A 503 7.35 -5.69 43.12
N ALA A 504 7.78 -6.81 42.53
CA ALA A 504 9.18 -7.24 42.53
C ALA A 504 10.07 -6.36 41.63
N GLY A 505 9.54 -5.86 40.51
CA GLY A 505 10.24 -4.94 39.60
C GLY A 505 10.57 -3.58 40.23
N LEU A 506 9.85 -3.19 41.28
CA LEU A 506 10.09 -1.97 42.05
C LEU A 506 11.19 -2.13 43.13
N GLY A 507 11.57 -3.36 43.48
CA GLY A 507 12.59 -3.65 44.50
C GLY A 507 14.02 -3.81 43.98
N GLY A 508 14.23 -3.77 42.66
CA GLY A 508 15.53 -3.98 42.00
C GLY A 508 16.33 -2.69 41.83
N GLY A 509 16.87 -2.14 42.92
CA GLY A 509 17.90 -1.11 42.87
C GLY A 509 19.23 -1.67 42.34
N GLY A 510 19.45 -1.60 41.03
CA GLY A 510 20.73 -1.88 40.37
C GLY A 510 21.09 -0.77 39.39
N ALA A 511 22.10 0.02 39.72
CA ALA A 511 22.58 1.17 38.97
C ALA A 511 23.00 0.83 37.52
N GLY A 512 22.57 1.64 36.55
CA GLY A 512 23.03 1.54 35.15
C GLY A 512 22.31 2.45 34.16
N ASN A 513 22.70 3.72 34.13
CA ASN A 513 22.59 4.72 33.05
C ASN A 513 21.35 4.82 32.14
N GLY A 514 20.62 5.94 32.31
CA GLY A 514 20.39 6.86 31.19
C GLY A 514 18.93 7.13 30.80
N ALA A 515 18.29 8.08 31.49
CA ALA A 515 17.47 9.18 30.93
C ALA A 515 16.40 9.60 31.96
N ALA A 516 16.80 10.49 32.87
CA ALA A 516 15.87 11.24 33.70
C ALA A 516 15.19 12.32 32.85
N ALA A 517 13.88 12.21 32.66
CA ALA A 517 12.97 13.34 32.51
C ALA A 517 11.52 12.87 32.60
N HIS A 518 10.99 12.68 33.81
CA HIS A 518 9.66 13.14 34.28
C HIS A 518 9.50 12.74 35.75
N GLY A 519 9.20 13.75 36.58
CA GLY A 519 9.34 13.70 38.05
C GLY A 519 8.34 12.83 38.80
N GLY A 520 8.74 12.48 40.01
CA GLY A 520 8.05 11.61 40.96
C GLY A 520 6.67 12.08 41.39
N PHE A 521 5.70 11.18 41.22
CA PHE A 521 4.50 11.01 42.07
C PHE A 521 3.73 9.70 41.73
N GLY A 522 4.20 8.88 40.77
CA GLY A 522 3.49 7.69 40.30
C GLY A 522 3.72 6.39 41.10
N ALA A 523 4.80 6.29 41.88
CA ALA A 523 5.14 5.07 42.62
C ALA A 523 4.21 4.84 43.82
N PHE A 524 3.91 5.89 44.60
CA PHE A 524 2.98 5.81 45.73
C PHE A 524 1.55 5.48 45.28
N GLY A 525 1.08 6.03 44.16
CA GLY A 525 -0.28 5.77 43.64
C GLY A 525 -0.49 4.32 43.16
N LYS A 526 0.53 3.69 42.58
CA LYS A 526 0.46 2.30 42.11
C LYS A 526 0.40 1.30 43.28
N ASP A 527 1.15 1.52 44.35
CA ASP A 527 1.10 0.66 45.55
C ASP A 527 -0.27 0.71 46.24
N PHE A 528 -0.89 1.88 46.34
CA PHE A 528 -2.25 2.02 46.88
C PHE A 528 -3.31 1.41 45.95
N GLY A 529 -3.14 1.53 44.64
CA GLY A 529 -3.99 0.89 43.64
C GLY A 529 -3.90 -0.64 43.70
N ASN A 530 -2.69 -1.20 43.74
CA ASN A 530 -2.47 -2.65 43.85
C ASN A 530 -3.05 -3.23 45.14
N ARG A 531 -2.99 -2.51 46.27
CA ARG A 531 -3.64 -2.94 47.53
C ARG A 531 -5.17 -3.01 47.39
N HIS A 532 -5.80 -2.02 46.76
CA HIS A 532 -7.25 -2.04 46.53
C HIS A 532 -7.66 -3.15 45.56
N VAL A 533 -6.90 -3.33 44.49
CA VAL A 533 -7.11 -4.42 43.52
C VAL A 533 -6.96 -5.78 44.20
N ARG A 534 -5.94 -5.98 45.04
CA ARG A 534 -5.76 -7.21 45.83
C ARG A 534 -6.93 -7.48 46.78
N ALA A 535 -7.41 -6.47 47.49
CA ALA A 535 -8.57 -6.62 48.37
C ALA A 535 -9.83 -7.01 47.58
N ALA A 536 -10.10 -6.32 46.45
CA ALA A 536 -11.21 -6.64 45.57
C ALA A 536 -11.12 -8.06 44.98
N LEU A 537 -9.92 -8.49 44.57
CA LEU A 537 -9.69 -9.86 44.11
C LEU A 537 -9.87 -10.89 45.24
N GLY A 538 -9.51 -10.53 46.46
CA GLY A 538 -9.80 -11.31 47.66
C GLY A 538 -11.30 -11.53 47.86
N ASP A 539 -12.10 -10.46 47.76
CA ASP A 539 -13.56 -10.52 47.85
C ASP A 539 -14.17 -11.39 46.74
N VAL A 540 -13.66 -11.27 45.51
CA VAL A 540 -14.07 -12.13 44.38
C VAL A 540 -13.75 -13.60 44.66
N CYS A 541 -12.56 -13.92 45.19
CA CYS A 541 -12.20 -15.28 45.57
C CYS A 541 -13.16 -15.86 46.62
N VAL A 542 -13.57 -15.06 47.61
CA VAL A 542 -14.58 -15.46 48.61
C VAL A 542 -15.94 -15.74 47.95
N GLY A 543 -16.35 -14.89 47.00
CA GLY A 543 -17.57 -15.10 46.21
C GLY A 543 -17.55 -16.41 45.42
N TYR A 544 -16.45 -16.69 44.71
CA TYR A 544 -16.27 -17.92 43.93
C TYR A 544 -16.14 -19.17 44.81
N ALA A 545 -15.49 -19.09 45.98
CA ALA A 545 -15.48 -20.17 46.98
C ALA A 545 -16.89 -20.48 47.49
N GLY A 546 -17.70 -19.43 47.74
CA GLY A 546 -19.11 -19.57 48.11
C GLY A 546 -19.94 -20.27 47.03
N GLU A 547 -19.72 -19.93 45.77
CA GLU A 547 -20.40 -20.57 44.63
C GLU A 547 -19.95 -22.03 44.44
N ALA A 548 -18.66 -22.32 44.56
CA ALA A 548 -18.13 -23.69 44.52
C ALA A 548 -18.77 -24.57 45.61
N ARG A 549 -18.94 -24.05 46.83
CA ARG A 549 -19.62 -24.75 47.93
C ARG A 549 -21.11 -24.96 47.69
N ARG A 550 -21.80 -24.04 46.99
CA ARG A 550 -23.22 -24.22 46.60
C ARG A 550 -23.39 -25.39 45.63
N LEU A 551 -22.41 -25.62 44.76
CA LEU A 551 -22.42 -26.72 43.80
C LEU A 551 -22.25 -28.11 44.46
N LEU A 552 -21.79 -28.19 45.71
CA LEU A 552 -21.71 -29.44 46.49
C LEU A 552 -23.06 -30.09 46.76
N GLN A 553 -24.15 -29.34 46.62
CA GLN A 553 -25.51 -29.82 46.86
C GLN A 553 -26.04 -30.73 45.73
N VAL A 554 -25.30 -30.95 44.63
CA VAL A 554 -25.70 -31.76 43.46
C VAL A 554 -24.48 -32.45 42.81
N PRO A 555 -24.61 -33.64 42.20
CA PRO A 555 -24.47 -35.01 42.73
C PRO A 555 -23.01 -35.45 43.09
N THR A 556 -22.88 -36.65 43.69
CA THR A 556 -21.70 -37.21 44.40
C THR A 556 -20.39 -37.34 43.63
N SER A 557 -20.39 -37.37 42.29
CA SER A 557 -19.17 -37.59 41.49
C SER A 557 -18.27 -36.35 41.34
N ALA A 558 -18.79 -35.15 41.65
CA ALA A 558 -18.07 -33.88 41.50
C ALA A 558 -17.81 -33.15 42.83
N GLN A 559 -18.23 -33.72 43.96
CA GLN A 559 -18.15 -33.09 45.29
C GLN A 559 -16.71 -32.84 45.72
N GLY A 560 -15.83 -33.85 45.67
CA GLY A 560 -14.42 -33.66 46.05
C GLY A 560 -13.67 -32.64 45.18
N ALA A 561 -14.04 -32.53 43.90
CA ALA A 561 -13.49 -31.51 43.00
C ALA A 561 -13.95 -30.09 43.34
N ALA A 562 -15.19 -29.93 43.79
CA ALA A 562 -15.75 -28.65 44.19
C ALA A 562 -15.23 -28.20 45.57
N GLU A 563 -15.02 -29.14 46.51
CA GLU A 563 -14.37 -28.88 47.80
C GLU A 563 -12.93 -28.40 47.61
N ALA A 564 -12.14 -29.13 46.81
CA ALA A 564 -10.76 -28.74 46.49
C ALA A 564 -10.70 -27.34 45.85
N LEU A 565 -11.63 -27.01 44.95
CA LEU A 565 -11.68 -25.67 44.36
C LEU A 565 -12.01 -24.58 45.38
N ALA A 566 -12.96 -24.83 46.28
CA ALA A 566 -13.30 -23.87 47.32
C ALA A 566 -12.10 -23.61 48.25
N GLU A 567 -11.35 -24.65 48.63
CA GLU A 567 -10.13 -24.52 49.42
C GLU A 567 -9.04 -23.74 48.66
N GLU A 568 -8.87 -23.99 47.35
CA GLU A 568 -7.91 -23.28 46.53
C GLU A 568 -8.26 -21.78 46.38
N PHE A 569 -9.54 -21.43 46.24
CA PHE A 569 -10.00 -20.04 46.25
C PHE A 569 -9.80 -19.38 47.61
N ASP A 570 -10.10 -20.05 48.72
CA ASP A 570 -9.85 -19.51 50.07
C ASP A 570 -8.34 -19.26 50.29
N ALA A 571 -7.49 -20.18 49.84
CA ALA A 571 -6.04 -20.05 49.94
C ALA A 571 -5.51 -18.89 49.11
N LEU A 572 -6.03 -18.70 47.89
CA LEU A 572 -5.67 -17.56 47.04
C LEU A 572 -6.18 -16.24 47.62
N GLY A 573 -7.43 -16.20 48.10
CA GLY A 573 -8.03 -15.03 48.73
C GLY A 573 -7.26 -14.58 49.98
N LYS A 574 -6.93 -15.50 50.88
CA LYS A 574 -6.08 -15.21 52.06
C LYS A 574 -4.72 -14.64 51.66
N ARG A 575 -4.12 -15.18 50.60
CA ARG A 575 -2.82 -14.71 50.09
C ARG A 575 -2.89 -13.30 49.48
N LEU A 576 -4.01 -12.96 48.85
CA LEU A 576 -4.24 -11.64 48.24
C LEU A 576 -4.55 -10.58 49.30
N ILE A 577 -5.33 -10.92 50.32
CA ILE A 577 -5.75 -10.01 51.40
C ILE A 577 -4.61 -9.75 52.40
N GLY A 578 -3.75 -10.76 52.66
CA GLY A 578 -2.62 -10.66 53.60
C GLY A 578 -3.01 -11.00 55.03
#